data_AF-A0A8J5GIS7-F1
#
_entry.id   AF-A0A8J5GIS7-F1
#
_cell.length_a   1.000
_cell.length_b   1.000
_cell.length_c   1.000
_cell.angle_alpha   90.00
_cell.angle_beta   90.00
_cell.angle_gamma   90.00
#
_symmetry.space_group_name_H-M   'P 1'
#
loop_
_entity.id
_entity.type
_entity.pdbx_description
1 polymer ?
#
loop_
_entity_poly.entity_id
_entity_poly.type
_entity_poly.pdbx_seq_one_letter_code
_entity_poly.pdbx_strand_id
1 'polypeptide(L)'
;MLSAITALGLFYPPPPSIFLTAMSAITCTSLAFIGVSEVRGKHLSYSKFWNANKPGGGGADPVRISSRAGMLFFYTPALLASAAAFAVPSLMADERGLLVALALLLHFLKRDFEVLFVHQFSGAIVLDSAISISFSYFINTVCILYAQYLAVGAPEPAVNLKYPGAVVFAVGMLGNLYHHILLSKLRKKGDKGYKIPEGGLFGLVICPHYLFEIIIWVGVALMAQTLNAASFMLGSAFYLMGRSWATKRWYVSKFESFPKGIKALLPYIY
;
A
#
# COMPACT_ATOMS: atom_id res chain seq x y z
N MET A 1 -11.70 12.27 35.40
CA MET A 1 -12.72 11.42 34.73
C MET A 1 -13.02 11.82 33.28
N LEU A 2 -12.50 12.96 32.78
CA LEU A 2 -12.75 13.43 31.40
C LEU A 2 -11.62 13.10 30.38
N SER A 3 -10.59 12.36 30.77
CA SER A 3 -9.40 12.09 29.93
C SER A 3 -9.37 10.71 29.27
N ALA A 4 -10.34 9.83 29.56
CA ALA A 4 -10.43 8.48 28.97
C ALA A 4 -11.44 8.38 27.81
N ILE A 5 -12.22 9.45 27.55
CA ILE A 5 -13.28 9.46 26.53
C ILE A 5 -12.73 9.79 25.12
N THR A 6 -11.50 10.27 24.99
CA THR A 6 -11.02 10.89 23.75
C THR A 6 -10.39 9.94 22.72
N ALA A 7 -9.92 8.75 23.12
CA ALA A 7 -9.40 7.74 22.18
C ALA A 7 -10.31 6.51 22.02
N LEU A 8 -11.08 6.17 23.05
CA LEU A 8 -11.96 5.00 23.08
C LEU A 8 -13.25 5.16 22.23
N GLY A 9 -13.67 6.39 21.94
CA GLY A 9 -14.86 6.65 21.11
C GLY A 9 -14.63 6.64 19.59
N LEU A 10 -13.37 6.64 19.15
CA LEU A 10 -12.98 6.73 17.73
C LEU A 10 -12.71 5.35 17.10
N PHE A 11 -12.26 4.39 17.89
CA PHE A 11 -11.99 3.04 17.41
C PHE A 11 -13.24 2.16 17.59
N TYR A 12 -13.54 1.35 16.58
CA TYR A 12 -14.48 0.23 16.67
C TYR A 12 -13.79 -0.88 17.45
N PRO A 13 -14.18 -1.14 18.72
CA PRO A 13 -13.40 -1.99 19.60
C PRO A 13 -13.81 -3.46 19.38
N PRO A 14 -13.01 -4.29 18.68
CA PRO A 14 -13.19 -5.72 18.80
C PRO A 14 -12.93 -6.13 20.26
N PRO A 15 -13.45 -7.28 20.71
CA PRO A 15 -13.01 -7.93 21.94
C PRO A 15 -11.47 -7.95 22.04
N PRO A 16 -10.88 -7.78 23.23
CA PRO A 16 -9.44 -7.79 23.40
C PRO A 16 -8.79 -9.01 22.76
N SER A 17 -7.85 -8.77 21.84
CA SER A 17 -7.12 -9.82 21.13
C SER A 17 -5.63 -9.50 21.20
N ILE A 18 -4.90 -10.32 21.97
CA ILE A 18 -3.44 -10.22 22.08
C ILE A 18 -2.80 -10.39 20.69
N PHE A 19 -3.35 -11.31 19.88
CA PHE A 19 -2.91 -11.53 18.52
C PHE A 19 -3.02 -10.26 17.66
N LEU A 20 -4.20 -9.63 17.59
CA LEU A 20 -4.37 -8.42 16.78
C LEU A 20 -3.54 -7.25 17.30
N THR A 21 -3.37 -7.15 18.63
CA THR A 21 -2.53 -6.11 19.25
C THR A 21 -1.06 -6.30 18.86
N ALA A 22 -0.54 -7.53 18.97
CA ALA A 22 0.82 -7.86 18.57
C ALA A 22 1.03 -7.65 17.06
N MET A 23 0.11 -8.10 16.22
CA MET A 23 0.18 -7.91 14.77
C MET A 23 0.15 -6.43 14.38
N SER A 24 -0.68 -5.61 15.05
CA SER A 24 -0.71 -4.16 14.83
C SER A 24 0.65 -3.51 15.11
N ALA A 25 1.31 -3.89 16.21
CA ALA A 25 2.65 -3.41 16.55
C ALA A 25 3.71 -3.90 15.55
N ILE A 26 3.70 -5.20 15.21
CA ILE A 26 4.64 -5.80 14.25
C ILE A 26 4.50 -5.15 12.88
N THR A 27 3.28 -5.00 12.37
CA THR A 27 3.00 -4.38 11.07
C THR A 27 3.54 -2.95 11.02
N CYS A 28 3.17 -2.12 12.00
CA CYS A 28 3.58 -0.72 11.98
C CYS A 28 5.12 -0.57 12.08
N THR A 29 5.75 -1.33 12.98
CA THR A 29 7.21 -1.25 13.20
C THR A 29 8.02 -1.83 12.04
N SER A 30 7.61 -2.97 11.49
CA SER A 30 8.31 -3.60 10.35
C SER A 30 8.23 -2.74 9.09
N LEU A 31 7.06 -2.19 8.75
CA LEU A 31 6.92 -1.32 7.58
C LEU A 31 7.64 0.02 7.76
N ALA A 32 7.62 0.60 8.97
CA ALA A 32 8.42 1.78 9.28
C ALA A 32 9.93 1.51 9.15
N PHE A 33 10.40 0.35 9.62
CA PHE A 33 11.79 -0.08 9.46
C PHE A 33 12.17 -0.25 7.98
N ILE A 34 11.30 -0.83 7.16
CA ILE A 34 11.52 -0.92 5.71
C ILE A 34 11.56 0.48 5.09
N GLY A 35 10.68 1.39 5.48
CA GLY A 35 10.70 2.80 5.04
C GLY A 35 12.02 3.49 5.34
N VAL A 36 12.55 3.34 6.56
CA VAL A 36 13.88 3.86 6.94
C VAL A 36 14.99 3.18 6.11
N SER A 37 14.87 1.88 5.85
CA SER A 37 15.84 1.13 5.04
C SER A 37 15.89 1.64 3.59
N GLU A 38 14.73 1.96 2.99
CA GLU A 38 14.63 2.59 1.67
C GLU A 38 15.37 3.95 1.64
N VAL A 39 15.21 4.78 2.66
CA VAL A 39 15.94 6.07 2.76
C VAL A 39 17.46 5.86 2.85
N ARG A 40 17.88 4.80 3.55
CA ARG A 40 19.28 4.42 3.74
C ARG A 40 19.90 3.69 2.55
N GLY A 41 19.16 3.48 1.46
CA GLY A 41 19.66 2.82 0.26
C GLY A 41 19.58 1.29 0.27
N LYS A 42 18.96 0.70 1.30
CA LYS A 42 18.68 -0.74 1.38
C LYS A 42 17.26 -0.99 0.91
N HIS A 43 17.11 -1.20 -0.39
CA HIS A 43 15.81 -1.17 -1.06
C HIS A 43 15.15 -2.54 -1.13
N LEU A 44 13.83 -2.62 -1.13
CA LEU A 44 13.16 -3.80 -1.68
C LEU A 44 13.46 -3.89 -3.19
N SER A 45 13.91 -5.06 -3.60
CA SER A 45 14.54 -5.32 -4.91
C SER A 45 13.49 -5.60 -5.99
N TYR A 46 12.70 -4.59 -6.30
CA TYR A 46 11.73 -4.59 -7.40
C TYR A 46 11.72 -3.24 -8.14
N SER A 47 11.04 -3.17 -9.28
CA SER A 47 10.95 -1.97 -10.12
C SER A 47 12.36 -1.46 -10.47
N LYS A 48 12.64 -0.15 -10.37
CA LYS A 48 13.95 0.44 -10.69
C LYS A 48 15.09 0.07 -9.72
N PHE A 49 14.77 -0.53 -8.58
CA PHE A 49 15.72 -0.92 -7.54
C PHE A 49 16.00 -2.43 -7.53
N TRP A 50 15.57 -3.16 -8.56
CA TRP A 50 15.71 -4.62 -8.65
C TRP A 50 17.15 -5.13 -8.53
N ASN A 51 18.14 -4.29 -8.84
CA ASN A 51 19.57 -4.59 -8.78
C ASN A 51 20.32 -3.77 -7.72
N ALA A 52 19.62 -3.07 -6.82
CA ALA A 52 20.25 -2.12 -5.90
C ALA A 52 21.08 -2.79 -4.78
N ASN A 53 20.71 -4.01 -4.37
CA ASN A 53 21.36 -4.73 -3.27
C ASN A 53 22.31 -5.85 -3.75
N LYS A 54 22.91 -5.73 -4.95
CA LYS A 54 23.83 -6.79 -5.43
C LYS A 54 24.99 -6.98 -4.43
N PRO A 55 25.23 -8.20 -3.92
CA PRO A 55 26.40 -8.48 -3.10
C PRO A 55 27.67 -8.20 -3.91
N GLY A 56 28.61 -7.45 -3.35
CA GLY A 56 29.88 -7.12 -3.99
C GLY A 56 30.87 -8.28 -4.09
N GLY A 57 30.50 -9.52 -3.71
CA GLY A 57 31.38 -10.67 -3.75
C GLY A 57 30.64 -12.01 -3.77
N GLY A 58 31.04 -12.88 -4.71
CA GLY A 58 30.99 -14.36 -4.72
C GLY A 58 29.71 -15.14 -4.42
N GLY A 59 28.66 -14.51 -3.87
CA GLY A 59 27.41 -15.17 -3.54
C GLY A 59 26.60 -15.56 -4.77
N ALA A 60 25.77 -16.58 -4.63
CA ALA A 60 24.84 -16.97 -5.69
C ALA A 60 23.92 -15.80 -6.06
N ASP A 61 23.69 -15.63 -7.37
CA ASP A 61 22.76 -14.62 -7.88
C ASP A 61 21.36 -14.88 -7.29
N PRO A 62 20.68 -13.85 -6.75
CA PRO A 62 19.35 -14.03 -6.18
C PRO A 62 18.34 -14.45 -7.26
N VAL A 63 17.40 -15.32 -6.89
CA VAL A 63 16.34 -15.78 -7.80
C VAL A 63 15.47 -14.60 -8.23
N ARG A 64 15.26 -14.47 -9.54
CA ARG A 64 14.49 -13.38 -10.16
C ARG A 64 13.31 -13.92 -10.94
N ILE A 65 12.19 -13.22 -10.83
CA ILE A 65 10.99 -13.45 -11.62
C ILE A 65 10.67 -12.20 -12.45
N SER A 66 9.88 -12.38 -13.52
CA SER A 66 9.44 -11.24 -14.32
C SER A 66 8.65 -10.25 -13.46
N SER A 67 8.76 -8.95 -13.74
CA SER A 67 8.01 -7.95 -12.96
C SER A 67 6.50 -8.18 -12.98
N ARG A 68 5.93 -8.63 -14.12
CA ARG A 68 4.50 -8.93 -14.19
C ARG A 68 4.13 -10.07 -13.25
N ALA A 69 4.86 -11.19 -13.29
CA ALA A 69 4.60 -12.34 -12.42
C ALA A 69 4.80 -11.97 -10.95
N GLY A 70 5.87 -11.23 -10.61
CA GLY A 70 6.12 -10.81 -9.24
C GLY A 70 5.05 -9.85 -8.71
N MET A 71 4.59 -8.89 -9.52
CA MET A 71 3.54 -7.96 -9.09
C MET A 71 2.19 -8.65 -8.92
N LEU A 72 1.81 -9.61 -9.79
CA LEU A 72 0.63 -10.46 -9.54
C LEU A 72 0.79 -11.23 -8.23
N PHE A 73 1.96 -11.84 -8.02
CA PHE A 73 2.26 -12.55 -6.77
C PHE A 73 2.17 -11.66 -5.53
N PHE A 74 2.44 -10.35 -5.62
CA PHE A 74 2.28 -9.41 -4.50
C PHE A 74 0.83 -9.29 -4.04
N TYR A 75 -0.11 -9.21 -4.99
CA TYR A 75 -1.47 -8.75 -4.72
C TYR A 75 -2.49 -9.89 -4.70
N THR A 76 -2.30 -10.91 -5.54
CA THR A 76 -3.28 -11.99 -5.70
C THR A 76 -3.59 -12.73 -4.39
N PRO A 77 -2.65 -13.05 -3.49
CA PRO A 77 -3.01 -13.69 -2.22
C PRO A 77 -3.94 -12.84 -1.35
N ALA A 78 -3.72 -11.53 -1.30
CA ALA A 78 -4.60 -10.60 -0.58
C ALA A 78 -5.96 -10.43 -1.27
N LEU A 79 -5.99 -10.46 -2.62
CA LEU A 79 -7.24 -10.53 -3.38
C LEU A 79 -8.05 -11.77 -3.02
N LEU A 80 -7.41 -12.94 -3.00
CA LEU A 80 -8.06 -14.21 -2.66
C LEU A 80 -8.56 -14.22 -1.20
N ALA A 81 -7.78 -13.67 -0.26
CA ALA A 81 -8.23 -13.52 1.13
C ALA A 81 -9.47 -12.62 1.23
N SER A 82 -9.48 -11.51 0.49
CA SER A 82 -10.63 -10.59 0.44
C SER A 82 -11.86 -11.25 -0.18
N ALA A 83 -11.70 -12.04 -1.24
CA ALA A 83 -12.78 -12.80 -1.87
C ALA A 83 -13.33 -13.90 -0.94
N ALA A 84 -12.45 -14.62 -0.24
CA ALA A 84 -12.83 -15.66 0.70
C ALA A 84 -13.67 -15.12 1.88
N ALA A 85 -13.48 -13.84 2.26
CA ALA A 85 -14.28 -13.21 3.32
C ALA A 85 -15.78 -13.18 3.02
N PHE A 86 -16.18 -13.15 1.75
CA PHE A 86 -17.59 -13.18 1.34
C PHE A 86 -18.27 -14.53 1.62
N ALA A 87 -17.49 -15.59 1.87
CA ALA A 87 -17.99 -16.88 2.32
C ALA A 87 -18.25 -16.95 3.83
N VAL A 88 -18.05 -15.85 4.58
CA VAL A 88 -18.29 -15.75 6.03
C VAL A 88 -19.57 -14.95 6.29
N PRO A 89 -20.74 -15.60 6.49
CA PRO A 89 -22.04 -14.90 6.51
C PRO A 89 -22.16 -13.86 7.62
N SER A 90 -21.61 -14.11 8.80
CA SER A 90 -21.66 -13.18 9.93
C SER A 90 -20.92 -11.87 9.65
N LEU A 91 -19.78 -11.95 8.95
CA LEU A 91 -19.02 -10.76 8.54
C LEU A 91 -19.77 -9.96 7.47
N MET A 92 -20.47 -10.63 6.55
CA MET A 92 -21.22 -9.98 5.47
C MET A 92 -22.57 -9.41 5.92
N ALA A 93 -23.15 -9.96 6.99
CA ALA A 93 -24.36 -9.44 7.61
C ALA A 93 -24.11 -8.11 8.35
N ASP A 94 -22.87 -7.86 8.78
CA ASP A 94 -22.45 -6.58 9.35
C ASP A 94 -22.12 -5.57 8.24
N GLU A 95 -22.75 -4.40 8.26
CA GLU A 95 -22.58 -3.38 7.21
C GLU A 95 -21.13 -2.90 7.10
N ARG A 96 -20.44 -2.72 8.23
CA ARG A 96 -19.05 -2.25 8.25
C ARG A 96 -18.11 -3.35 7.76
N GLY A 97 -18.35 -4.59 8.19
CA GLY A 97 -17.66 -5.78 7.70
C GLY A 97 -17.76 -5.93 6.18
N LEU A 98 -18.98 -5.84 5.63
CA LEU A 98 -19.23 -5.86 4.19
C LEU A 98 -18.49 -4.73 3.45
N LEU A 99 -18.59 -3.49 3.96
CA LEU A 99 -17.96 -2.32 3.34
C LEU A 99 -16.42 -2.47 3.29
N VAL A 100 -15.81 -2.90 4.39
CA VAL A 100 -14.35 -3.12 4.47
C VAL A 100 -13.92 -4.27 3.55
N ALA A 101 -14.68 -5.38 3.52
CA ALA A 101 -14.39 -6.50 2.63
C ALA A 101 -14.47 -6.10 1.14
N LEU A 102 -15.50 -5.33 0.77
CA LEU A 102 -15.63 -4.77 -0.58
C LEU A 102 -14.47 -3.83 -0.92
N ALA A 103 -14.06 -2.95 0.00
CA ALA A 103 -12.95 -2.04 -0.23
C ALA A 103 -11.63 -2.80 -0.49
N LEU A 104 -11.32 -3.82 0.31
CA LEU A 104 -10.12 -4.65 0.13
C LEU A 104 -10.17 -5.45 -1.17
N LEU A 105 -11.32 -6.07 -1.48
CA LEU A 105 -11.53 -6.80 -2.73
C LEU A 105 -11.33 -5.90 -3.94
N LEU A 106 -12.00 -4.74 -3.98
CA LEU A 106 -11.92 -3.79 -5.09
C LEU A 106 -10.52 -3.23 -5.24
N HIS A 107 -9.83 -2.94 -4.13
CA HIS A 107 -8.44 -2.50 -4.15
C HIS A 107 -7.53 -3.51 -4.84
N PHE A 108 -7.46 -4.74 -4.33
CA PHE A 108 -6.56 -5.75 -4.88
C PHE A 108 -6.98 -6.23 -6.28
N LEU A 109 -8.28 -6.26 -6.57
CA LEU A 109 -8.79 -6.57 -7.92
C LEU A 109 -8.31 -5.52 -8.92
N LYS A 110 -8.42 -4.24 -8.56
CA LYS A 110 -7.86 -3.15 -9.35
C LYS A 110 -6.35 -3.29 -9.51
N ARG A 111 -5.60 -3.63 -8.44
CA ARG A 111 -4.14 -3.82 -8.52
C ARG A 111 -3.78 -4.89 -9.55
N ASP A 112 -4.41 -6.06 -9.49
CA ASP A 112 -4.16 -7.15 -10.44
C ASP A 112 -4.60 -6.79 -11.87
N PHE A 113 -5.74 -6.10 -12.02
CA PHE A 113 -6.17 -5.56 -13.31
C PHE A 113 -5.13 -4.60 -13.91
N GLU A 114 -4.59 -3.68 -13.11
CA GLU A 114 -3.55 -2.77 -13.58
C GLU A 114 -2.27 -3.50 -14.00
N VAL A 115 -1.86 -4.54 -13.28
CA VAL A 115 -0.68 -5.34 -13.63
C VAL A 115 -0.87 -6.05 -14.98
N LEU A 116 -2.07 -6.54 -15.25
CA LEU A 116 -2.39 -7.25 -16.49
C LEU A 116 -2.55 -6.30 -17.68
N PHE A 117 -3.24 -5.17 -17.49
CA PHE A 117 -3.77 -4.37 -18.60
C PHE A 117 -3.21 -2.94 -18.69
N VAL A 118 -2.64 -2.40 -17.61
CA VAL A 118 -2.17 -0.99 -17.57
C VAL A 118 -0.64 -0.91 -17.56
N HIS A 119 0.03 -1.62 -16.65
CA HIS A 119 1.46 -1.43 -16.39
C HIS A 119 2.36 -1.92 -17.54
N GLN A 120 3.37 -1.11 -17.86
CA GLN A 120 4.42 -1.43 -18.83
C GLN A 120 5.74 -1.74 -18.11
N PHE A 121 6.00 -3.02 -17.89
CA PHE A 121 7.17 -3.48 -17.15
C PHE A 121 8.42 -3.61 -18.03
N SER A 122 9.59 -3.37 -17.45
CA SER A 122 10.89 -3.46 -18.15
C SER A 122 12.01 -4.10 -17.30
N GLY A 123 11.69 -4.61 -16.12
CA GLY A 123 12.67 -5.12 -15.15
C GLY A 123 12.28 -6.45 -14.55
N ALA A 124 12.98 -6.85 -13.50
CA ALA A 124 12.74 -8.07 -12.74
C ALA A 124 12.40 -7.74 -11.28
N ILE A 125 11.97 -8.76 -10.54
CA ILE A 125 11.75 -8.72 -9.10
C ILE A 125 12.54 -9.85 -8.47
N VAL A 126 13.27 -9.56 -7.41
CA VAL A 126 13.92 -10.58 -6.58
C VAL A 126 12.87 -11.31 -5.75
N LEU A 127 12.90 -12.64 -5.76
CA LEU A 127 11.88 -13.49 -5.16
C LEU A 127 11.66 -13.21 -3.66
N ASP A 128 12.72 -12.97 -2.89
CA ASP A 128 12.60 -12.67 -1.45
C ASP A 128 11.82 -11.39 -1.17
N SER A 129 12.03 -10.36 -2.00
CA SER A 129 11.25 -9.12 -1.92
C SER A 129 9.79 -9.39 -2.29
N ALA A 130 9.54 -10.29 -3.26
CA ALA A 130 8.19 -10.67 -3.65
C ALA A 130 7.44 -11.41 -2.55
N ILE A 131 8.09 -12.39 -1.92
CA ILE A 131 7.54 -13.14 -0.79
C ILE A 131 7.25 -12.19 0.38
N SER A 132 8.19 -11.32 0.73
CA SER A 132 8.03 -10.38 1.85
C SER A 132 6.84 -9.43 1.65
N ILE A 133 6.71 -8.85 0.46
CA ILE A 133 5.62 -7.93 0.13
C ILE A 133 4.28 -8.68 0.07
N SER A 134 4.25 -9.84 -0.61
CA SER A 134 3.05 -10.66 -0.75
C SER A 134 2.51 -11.11 0.62
N PHE A 135 3.39 -11.62 1.49
CA PHE A 135 3.04 -12.00 2.84
C PHE A 135 2.50 -10.82 3.65
N SER A 136 3.15 -9.65 3.55
CA SER A 136 2.69 -8.44 4.25
C SER A 136 1.28 -8.03 3.82
N TYR A 137 0.98 -7.98 2.52
CA TYR A 137 -0.38 -7.66 2.04
C TYR A 137 -1.39 -8.72 2.48
N PHE A 138 -1.06 -10.00 2.35
CA PHE A 138 -1.94 -11.10 2.74
C PHE A 138 -2.28 -11.05 4.23
N ILE A 139 -1.28 -11.03 5.11
CA ILE A 139 -1.51 -11.13 6.56
C ILE A 139 -2.25 -9.90 7.09
N ASN A 140 -1.96 -8.70 6.57
CA ASN A 140 -2.65 -7.49 6.99
C ASN A 140 -4.11 -7.46 6.52
N THR A 141 -4.38 -7.94 5.30
CA THR A 141 -5.75 -8.12 4.79
C THR A 141 -6.55 -9.06 5.70
N VAL A 142 -5.98 -10.23 6.01
CA VAL A 142 -6.59 -11.20 6.93
C VAL A 142 -6.83 -10.59 8.31
N CYS A 143 -5.85 -9.88 8.88
CA CYS A 143 -5.99 -9.29 10.20
C CYS A 143 -7.03 -8.15 10.22
N ILE A 144 -7.17 -7.35 9.15
CA ILE A 144 -8.20 -6.30 9.05
C ILE A 144 -9.59 -6.95 9.02
N LEU A 145 -9.79 -7.97 8.19
CA LEU A 145 -11.05 -8.71 8.09
C LEU A 145 -11.38 -9.45 9.38
N TYR A 146 -10.38 -10.06 10.02
CA TYR A 146 -10.55 -10.75 11.30
C TYR A 146 -10.93 -9.78 12.42
N ALA A 147 -10.36 -8.57 12.43
CA ALA A 147 -10.77 -7.53 13.39
C ALA A 147 -12.23 -7.10 13.19
N GLN A 148 -12.71 -7.02 11.94
CA GLN A 148 -14.13 -6.76 11.66
C GLN A 148 -15.01 -7.93 12.12
N TYR A 149 -14.60 -9.17 11.83
CA TYR A 149 -15.33 -10.37 12.26
C TYR A 149 -15.50 -10.44 13.78
N LEU A 150 -14.44 -10.14 14.54
CA LEU A 150 -14.51 -10.13 16.00
C LEU A 150 -15.42 -9.02 16.55
N ALA A 151 -15.61 -7.93 15.81
CA ALA A 151 -16.44 -6.81 16.20
C ALA A 151 -17.92 -6.99 15.79
N VAL A 152 -18.29 -8.08 15.12
CA VAL A 152 -19.70 -8.36 14.76
C VAL A 152 -20.58 -8.36 16.01
N GLY A 153 -21.66 -7.57 15.97
CA GLY A 153 -22.59 -7.41 17.09
C GLY A 153 -22.13 -6.44 18.18
N ALA A 154 -20.93 -5.85 18.06
CA ALA A 154 -20.50 -4.77 18.92
C ALA A 154 -21.26 -3.47 18.58
N PRO A 155 -21.44 -2.55 19.55
CA PRO A 155 -22.00 -1.24 19.26
C PRO A 155 -21.06 -0.44 18.35
N GLU A 156 -21.64 0.25 17.37
CA GLU A 156 -20.91 1.16 16.47
C GLU A 156 -20.16 2.26 17.26
N PRO A 157 -19.02 2.78 16.75
CA PRO A 157 -18.30 3.86 17.39
C PRO A 157 -19.16 5.12 17.50
N ALA A 158 -18.96 5.89 18.58
CA ALA A 158 -19.69 7.14 18.81
C ALA A 158 -19.55 8.15 17.65
N VAL A 159 -18.37 8.15 17.00
CA VAL A 159 -18.14 8.88 15.75
C VAL A 159 -18.00 7.87 14.61
N ASN A 160 -19.02 7.81 13.75
CA ASN A 160 -19.00 6.89 12.62
C ASN A 160 -18.27 7.49 11.41
N LEU A 161 -17.10 6.94 11.09
CA LEU A 161 -16.24 7.37 10.00
C LEU A 161 -16.36 6.48 8.76
N LYS A 162 -17.28 5.51 8.72
CA LYS A 162 -17.34 4.53 7.63
C LYS A 162 -17.67 5.15 6.28
N TYR A 163 -18.66 6.04 6.21
CA TYR A 163 -19.01 6.71 4.94
C TYR A 163 -17.98 7.76 4.52
N PRO A 164 -17.46 8.65 5.40
CA PRO A 164 -16.31 9.50 5.05
C PRO A 164 -15.12 8.68 4.56
N GLY A 165 -14.83 7.55 5.22
CA GLY A 165 -13.79 6.61 4.82
C GLY A 165 -13.99 6.05 3.42
N ALA A 166 -15.22 5.69 3.05
CA ALA A 166 -15.57 5.22 1.71
C ALA A 166 -15.33 6.29 0.63
N VAL A 167 -15.65 7.55 0.92
CA VAL A 167 -15.37 8.69 0.01
C VAL A 167 -13.85 8.88 -0.16
N VAL A 168 -13.10 8.89 0.95
CA VAL A 168 -11.63 9.01 0.92
C VAL A 168 -11.01 7.84 0.15
N PHE A 169 -11.51 6.61 0.36
CA PHE A 169 -11.09 5.42 -0.37
C PHE A 169 -11.33 5.56 -1.87
N ALA A 170 -12.51 6.03 -2.29
CA ALA A 170 -12.83 6.22 -3.71
C ALA A 170 -11.91 7.25 -4.38
N VAL A 171 -11.64 8.39 -3.71
CA VAL A 171 -10.68 9.40 -4.18
C VAL A 171 -9.28 8.79 -4.32
N GLY A 172 -8.85 8.01 -3.32
CA GLY A 172 -7.61 7.24 -3.35
C GLY A 172 -7.52 6.31 -4.57
N MET A 173 -8.55 5.50 -4.80
CA MET A 173 -8.61 4.53 -5.89
C MET A 173 -8.52 5.19 -7.26
N LEU A 174 -9.30 6.25 -7.48
CA LEU A 174 -9.33 7.00 -8.74
C LEU A 174 -8.00 7.72 -8.99
N GLY A 175 -7.46 8.41 -7.99
CA GLY A 175 -6.19 9.12 -8.12
C GLY A 175 -5.03 8.16 -8.35
N ASN A 176 -5.00 7.01 -7.67
CA ASN A 176 -3.98 5.98 -7.89
C ASN A 176 -4.05 5.42 -9.32
N LEU A 177 -5.25 5.07 -9.81
CA LEU A 177 -5.45 4.58 -11.18
C LEU A 177 -5.02 5.61 -12.22
N TYR A 178 -5.47 6.85 -12.06
CA TYR A 178 -5.17 7.94 -12.98
C TYR A 178 -3.66 8.12 -13.16
N HIS A 179 -2.89 8.13 -12.06
CA HIS A 179 -1.44 8.27 -12.13
C HIS A 179 -0.74 7.01 -12.67
N HIS A 180 -1.29 5.80 -12.47
CA HIS A 180 -0.76 4.61 -13.17
C HIS A 180 -0.99 4.64 -14.68
N ILE A 181 -2.14 5.15 -15.13
CA ILE A 181 -2.41 5.34 -16.56
C ILE A 181 -1.46 6.37 -17.16
N LEU A 182 -1.13 7.45 -16.44
CA LEU A 182 -0.10 8.39 -16.90
C LEU A 182 1.28 7.72 -16.99
N LEU A 183 1.67 6.93 -16.00
CA LEU A 183 2.94 6.19 -16.02
C LEU A 183 3.04 5.20 -17.17
N SER A 184 1.94 4.49 -17.50
CA SER A 184 1.96 3.51 -18.59
C SER A 184 2.18 4.16 -19.95
N LYS A 185 1.69 5.40 -20.14
CA LYS A 185 1.85 6.17 -21.38
C LYS A 185 3.27 6.69 -21.62
N LEU A 186 4.15 6.67 -20.61
CA LEU A 186 5.54 7.12 -20.77
C LEU A 186 6.35 6.23 -21.71
N ARG A 187 5.97 4.95 -21.84
CA ARG A 187 6.69 3.96 -22.63
C ARG A 187 5.88 3.62 -23.88
N LYS A 188 6.48 3.83 -25.05
CA LYS A 188 5.99 3.21 -26.29
C LYS A 188 6.44 1.74 -26.31
N LYS A 189 5.71 0.89 -27.04
CA LYS A 189 6.05 -0.53 -27.18
C LYS A 189 7.49 -0.67 -27.71
N GLY A 190 8.39 -1.29 -26.92
CA GLY A 190 9.82 -1.44 -27.24
C GLY A 190 10.77 -0.45 -26.57
N ASP A 191 10.26 0.64 -25.96
CA ASP A 191 11.07 1.61 -25.23
C ASP A 191 11.42 1.10 -23.83
N LYS A 192 12.73 0.95 -23.55
CA LYS A 192 13.26 0.53 -22.24
C LYS A 192 13.82 1.71 -21.42
N GLY A 193 13.84 2.91 -21.98
CA GLY A 193 14.30 4.12 -21.32
C GLY A 193 13.42 4.52 -20.13
N TYR A 194 14.02 5.21 -19.17
CA TYR A 194 13.24 5.93 -18.16
C TYR A 194 13.02 7.36 -18.63
N LYS A 195 11.86 7.92 -18.29
CA LYS A 195 11.49 9.31 -18.58
C LYS A 195 10.99 9.97 -17.31
N ILE A 196 11.11 11.28 -17.23
CA ILE A 196 10.50 12.05 -16.16
C ILE A 196 8.97 12.02 -16.41
N PRO A 197 8.17 11.57 -15.43
CA PRO A 197 6.72 11.53 -15.58
C PRO A 197 6.14 12.96 -15.57
N GLU A 198 5.11 13.20 -16.37
CA GLU A 198 4.41 14.49 -16.48
C GLU A 198 2.89 14.28 -16.42
N GLY A 199 2.15 15.37 -16.19
CA GLY A 199 0.69 15.36 -16.05
C GLY A 199 0.19 15.02 -14.65
N GLY A 200 -1.06 15.38 -14.35
CA GLY A 200 -1.62 15.18 -13.01
C GLY A 200 -0.78 15.86 -11.93
N LEU A 201 -0.56 15.16 -10.81
CA LEU A 201 0.29 15.63 -9.72
C LEU A 201 1.79 15.39 -9.95
N PHE A 202 2.23 14.82 -11.08
CA PHE A 202 3.66 14.61 -11.34
C PHE A 202 4.47 15.92 -11.44
N GLY A 203 3.81 17.04 -11.73
CA GLY A 203 4.44 18.37 -11.67
C GLY A 203 4.74 18.85 -10.25
N LEU A 204 4.15 18.24 -9.22
CA LEU A 204 4.33 18.61 -7.82
C LEU A 204 5.14 17.57 -7.04
N VAL A 205 4.90 16.29 -7.29
CA VAL A 205 5.51 15.17 -6.55
C VAL A 205 5.93 14.04 -7.50
N ILE A 206 7.02 13.33 -7.19
CA ILE A 206 7.53 12.27 -8.09
C ILE A 206 6.73 10.97 -8.02
N CYS A 207 6.05 10.73 -6.89
CA CYS A 207 5.29 9.50 -6.63
C CYS A 207 3.83 9.78 -6.23
N PRO A 208 3.02 10.49 -7.03
CA PRO A 208 1.63 10.78 -6.70
C PRO A 208 0.78 9.51 -6.58
N HIS A 209 1.10 8.46 -7.34
CA HIS A 209 0.46 7.15 -7.20
C HIS A 209 0.67 6.55 -5.79
N TYR A 210 1.83 6.76 -5.14
CA TYR A 210 2.05 6.36 -3.75
C TYR A 210 1.29 7.26 -2.77
N LEU A 211 1.14 8.56 -3.06
CA LEU A 211 0.31 9.45 -2.24
C LEU A 211 -1.14 8.97 -2.21
N PHE A 212 -1.70 8.68 -3.40
CA PHE A 212 -3.06 8.16 -3.49
C PHE A 212 -3.20 6.74 -2.93
N GLU A 213 -2.14 5.92 -2.97
CA GLU A 213 -2.10 4.65 -2.25
C GLU A 213 -2.24 4.85 -0.73
N ILE A 214 -1.55 5.83 -0.14
CA ILE A 214 -1.75 6.17 1.28
C ILE A 214 -3.19 6.64 1.53
N ILE A 215 -3.77 7.46 0.65
CA ILE A 215 -5.16 7.91 0.76
C ILE A 215 -6.14 6.73 0.74
N ILE A 216 -5.90 5.69 -0.09
CA ILE A 216 -6.68 4.45 -0.07
C ILE A 216 -6.65 3.83 1.34
N TRP A 217 -5.47 3.66 1.92
CA TRP A 217 -5.32 3.05 3.24
C TRP A 217 -5.85 3.91 4.38
N VAL A 218 -5.83 5.24 4.25
CA VAL A 218 -6.57 6.16 5.14
C VAL A 218 -8.06 5.88 5.05
N GLY A 219 -8.62 5.77 3.84
CA GLY A 219 -10.02 5.40 3.64
C GLY A 219 -10.38 4.06 4.29
N VAL A 220 -9.55 3.03 4.10
CA VAL A 220 -9.75 1.71 4.74
C VAL A 220 -9.66 1.81 6.27
N ALA A 221 -8.70 2.56 6.83
CA ALA A 221 -8.58 2.74 8.27
C ALA A 221 -9.79 3.48 8.86
N LEU A 222 -10.33 4.47 8.15
CA LEU A 222 -11.56 5.19 8.53
C LEU A 222 -12.82 4.32 8.39
N MET A 223 -12.87 3.41 7.40
CA MET A 223 -13.96 2.43 7.27
C MET A 223 -13.91 1.37 8.36
N ALA A 224 -12.73 0.82 8.62
CA ALA A 224 -12.57 -0.23 9.62
C ALA A 224 -12.67 0.31 11.05
N GLN A 225 -12.12 1.50 11.31
CA GLN A 225 -11.92 2.08 12.64
C GLN A 225 -11.24 1.11 13.62
N THR A 226 -10.40 0.18 13.16
CA THR A 226 -9.67 -0.75 14.03
C THR A 226 -8.21 -0.36 14.17
N LEU A 227 -7.60 -0.73 15.31
CA LEU A 227 -6.17 -0.51 15.56
C LEU A 227 -5.30 -1.12 14.45
N ASN A 228 -5.62 -2.34 14.02
CA ASN A 228 -4.85 -3.03 12.99
C ASN A 228 -4.88 -2.29 11.63
N ALA A 229 -6.06 -1.79 11.21
CA ALA A 229 -6.16 -1.03 9.97
C ALA A 229 -5.38 0.31 10.06
N ALA A 230 -5.45 1.00 11.21
CA ALA A 230 -4.67 2.20 11.45
C ALA A 230 -3.16 1.94 11.44
N SER A 231 -2.71 0.85 12.07
CA SER A 231 -1.30 0.43 12.08
C SER A 231 -0.79 0.08 10.70
N PHE A 232 -1.57 -0.62 9.89
CA PHE A 232 -1.20 -0.91 8.51
C PHE A 232 -1.14 0.35 7.64
N MET A 233 -2.10 1.26 7.80
CA MET A 233 -2.10 2.55 7.12
C MET A 233 -0.84 3.38 7.46
N LEU A 234 -0.51 3.53 8.75
CA LEU A 234 0.67 4.27 9.19
C LEU A 234 1.97 3.60 8.72
N GLY A 235 2.08 2.28 8.88
CA GLY A 235 3.22 1.51 8.40
C GLY A 235 3.44 1.67 6.89
N SER A 236 2.37 1.50 6.11
CA SER A 236 2.39 1.68 4.65
C SER A 236 2.77 3.10 4.25
N ALA A 237 2.30 4.11 4.99
CA ALA A 237 2.70 5.50 4.77
C ALA A 237 4.20 5.70 4.96
N PHE A 238 4.79 5.19 6.06
CA PHE A 238 6.24 5.28 6.28
C PHE A 238 7.04 4.56 5.19
N TYR A 239 6.61 3.36 4.80
CA TYR A 239 7.25 2.62 3.71
C TYR A 239 7.24 3.43 2.40
N LEU A 240 6.07 3.93 2.00
CA LEU A 240 5.89 4.65 0.74
C LEU A 240 6.59 6.02 0.76
N MET A 241 6.65 6.69 1.90
CA MET A 241 7.49 7.89 2.09
C MET A 241 8.96 7.57 1.82
N GLY A 242 9.51 6.53 2.45
CA GLY A 242 10.89 6.12 2.20
C GLY A 242 11.15 5.73 0.75
N ARG A 243 10.23 4.98 0.15
CA ARG A 243 10.32 4.56 -1.27
C ARG A 243 10.22 5.73 -2.24
N SER A 244 9.40 6.73 -1.94
CA SER A 244 9.25 7.95 -2.74
C SER A 244 10.52 8.81 -2.71
N TRP A 245 11.15 8.91 -1.53
CA TRP A 245 12.43 9.60 -1.36
C TRP A 245 13.55 8.92 -2.14
N ALA A 246 13.68 7.60 -2.01
CA ALA A 246 14.60 6.81 -2.81
C ALA A 246 14.37 7.03 -4.31
N THR A 247 13.10 7.03 -4.74
CA THR A 247 12.71 7.24 -6.14
C THR A 247 13.11 8.63 -6.62
N LYS A 248 12.90 9.68 -5.82
CA LYS A 248 13.33 11.04 -6.13
C LYS A 248 14.84 11.12 -6.30
N ARG A 249 15.61 10.58 -5.35
CA ARG A 249 17.10 10.57 -5.41
C ARG A 249 17.59 9.88 -6.68
N TRP A 250 16.98 8.75 -7.02
CA TRP A 250 17.30 8.02 -8.24
C TRP A 250 17.01 8.82 -9.52
N TYR A 251 15.92 9.61 -9.56
CA TYR A 251 15.62 10.48 -10.70
C TYR A 251 16.63 11.63 -10.78
N VAL A 252 16.93 12.29 -9.65
CA VAL A 252 17.93 13.38 -9.59
C VAL A 252 19.31 12.89 -10.04
N SER A 253 19.72 11.68 -9.66
CA SER A 253 21.01 11.12 -10.11
C SER A 253 21.03 10.70 -11.57
N LYS A 254 19.88 10.56 -12.22
CA LYS A 254 19.77 10.04 -13.59
C LYS A 254 19.50 11.12 -14.64
N PHE A 255 18.82 12.20 -14.27
CA PHE A 255 18.44 13.26 -15.17
C PHE A 255 19.01 14.58 -14.68
N GLU A 256 20.00 15.12 -15.40
CA GLU A 256 20.58 16.44 -15.10
C GLU A 256 19.52 17.55 -15.14
N SER A 257 18.53 17.40 -16.03
CA SER A 257 17.41 18.33 -16.20
C SER A 257 16.23 18.09 -15.23
N PHE A 258 16.40 17.30 -14.16
CA PHE A 258 15.30 17.00 -13.24
C PHE A 258 14.77 18.28 -12.55
N PRO A 259 13.46 18.57 -12.60
CA PRO A 259 12.90 19.79 -12.02
C PRO A 259 13.08 19.86 -10.49
N LYS A 260 13.79 20.88 -9.99
CA LYS A 260 14.11 21.04 -8.56
C LYS A 260 12.88 21.23 -7.66
N GLY A 261 11.77 21.75 -8.20
CA GLY A 261 10.53 21.99 -7.47
C GLY A 261 9.75 20.72 -7.09
N ILE A 262 9.98 19.60 -7.79
CA ILE A 262 9.26 18.35 -7.57
C ILE A 262 9.65 17.74 -6.22
N LYS A 263 8.65 17.48 -5.38
CA LYS A 263 8.76 16.87 -4.06
C LYS A 263 8.70 15.33 -4.13
N ALA A 264 9.01 14.63 -3.06
CA ALA A 264 9.03 13.17 -3.03
C ALA A 264 7.61 12.59 -3.10
N LEU A 265 6.68 13.11 -2.29
CA LEU A 265 5.35 12.53 -2.08
C LEU A 265 4.26 13.54 -1.71
N LEU A 266 4.53 14.49 -0.80
CA LEU A 266 3.55 15.46 -0.32
C LEU A 266 3.75 16.79 -1.05
N PRO A 267 2.75 17.29 -1.78
CA PRO A 267 2.86 18.54 -2.52
C PRO A 267 3.37 19.67 -1.62
N TYR A 268 4.34 20.42 -2.12
CA TYR A 268 4.97 21.57 -1.45
C TYR A 268 5.77 21.26 -0.17
N ILE A 269 5.59 20.10 0.46
CA ILE A 269 6.18 19.75 1.76
C ILE A 269 7.35 18.77 1.61
N TYR A 270 7.08 17.53 1.18
CA TYR A 270 8.01 16.40 1.26
C TYR A 270 8.20 15.74 -0.09
#